data_AF-A0A954F1C2-F1
#
_entry.id   AF-A0A954F1C2-F1
#
_cell.length_a   1.000
_cell.length_b   1.000
_cell.length_c   1.000
_cell.angle_alpha   90.00
_cell.angle_beta   90.00
_cell.angle_gamma   90.00
#
_symmetry.space_group_name_H-M   'P 1'
#
loop_
_entity.id
_entity.type
_entity.pdbx_description
1 polymer ?
#
loop_
_entity_poly.entity_id
_entity_poly.type
_entity_poly.pdbx_seq_one_letter_code
_entity_poly.pdbx_strand_id
1 'polypeptide(L)'
;GGWNSDDNQNNNLGRFRFSVTDAPQPVADPIYGEVRDIAAKPAAQRTNDERSVAFSAWRQTVDAFQESNDRIEGLWRQHPKGTSQLVAQERKEPRPTHRLERGDFLQPKERVTPGVPDWMPPLKSSAGSPNRLDFARWLADRRSPTVARSIVNRIWQGYFGTGFVETSEDLGTQGELPSHPELLDWLAVELMENRWSLKHLHRLICLSDVYGQSSNVSPQMLTADPYNRLLARGPRLRLDAELVRDVALAASGLLQRDVGGPSVYPPAPEFLFVPPASYGPKHWVGNDGPSRYRRGMYTFRFRSVPYPALQNFDSPNGDFACVRRPRSNTPLQALTTLNEPLFVECAQSLAVQILRDGGTSDSDKLNAACLRCLSRPADEHEMTLLKRLLHSQREQFLAAESPPKIAPSDELPPGVTPQEAAAWVTVARVLLNLDETISKE
;
A
#
# COMPACT_ATOMS: atom_id res chain seq x y z
N GLY A 1 -9.20 -7.14 -23.55
CA GLY A 1 -8.70 -8.32 -24.28
C GLY A 1 -8.17 -7.84 -25.60
N GLY A 2 -7.03 -8.36 -26.02
CA GLY A 2 -6.43 -8.12 -27.35
C GLY A 2 -5.28 -7.11 -27.33
N TRP A 3 -4.09 -7.64 -27.62
CA TRP A 3 -3.01 -7.08 -28.45
C TRP A 3 -3.08 -5.60 -28.86
N ASN A 4 -1.95 -4.92 -28.65
CA ASN A 4 -1.44 -3.76 -29.40
C ASN A 4 -2.40 -2.58 -29.57
N SER A 5 -2.29 -1.57 -28.71
CA SER A 5 -2.91 -0.25 -28.94
C SER A 5 -1.96 0.94 -28.71
N ASP A 6 -0.69 0.71 -28.41
CA ASP A 6 0.31 1.80 -28.37
C ASP A 6 0.92 2.10 -29.75
N ASP A 7 0.54 1.34 -30.79
CA ASP A 7 0.92 1.60 -32.20
C ASP A 7 0.11 2.73 -32.86
N ASN A 8 -0.90 3.27 -32.17
CA ASN A 8 -1.53 4.52 -32.58
C ASN A 8 -0.78 5.70 -31.96
N GLN A 9 0.51 5.83 -32.28
CA GLN A 9 1.09 7.16 -32.47
C GLN A 9 0.33 7.80 -33.62
N ASN A 10 -0.86 8.29 -33.31
CA ASN A 10 -1.65 9.09 -34.20
C ASN A 10 -0.87 10.40 -34.38
N ASN A 11 0.03 10.42 -35.37
CA ASN A 11 0.36 11.61 -36.14
C ASN A 11 -0.89 12.09 -36.92
N ASN A 12 -2.09 11.94 -36.35
CA ASN A 12 -3.29 12.56 -36.82
C ASN A 12 -3.10 14.04 -36.51
N LEU A 13 -2.63 14.74 -37.53
CA LEU A 13 -2.97 16.12 -37.81
C LEU A 13 -4.37 16.42 -37.21
N GLY A 14 -4.40 17.07 -36.05
CA GLY A 14 -5.61 17.30 -35.24
C GLY A 14 -6.40 18.53 -35.70
N ARG A 15 -7.65 18.65 -35.22
CA ARG A 15 -8.66 19.72 -35.48
C ARG A 15 -8.13 20.97 -36.22
N PHE A 16 -8.20 20.96 -37.55
CA PHE A 16 -7.85 22.13 -38.37
C PHE A 16 -8.99 23.13 -38.44
N ARG A 17 -8.61 24.40 -38.53
CA ARG A 17 -9.50 25.49 -38.95
C ARG A 17 -8.96 26.08 -40.24
N PHE A 18 -9.79 26.08 -41.28
CA PHE A 18 -9.50 26.79 -42.53
C PHE A 18 -10.21 28.14 -42.50
N SER A 19 -9.54 29.18 -42.97
CA SER A 19 -10.12 30.51 -43.15
C SER A 19 -9.56 31.09 -44.44
N VAL A 20 -10.43 31.69 -45.24
CA VAL A 20 -10.08 32.26 -46.55
C VAL A 20 -10.42 33.74 -46.52
N THR A 21 -9.50 34.58 -47.01
CA THR A 21 -9.69 36.03 -47.15
C THR A 21 -8.96 36.50 -48.40
N ASP A 22 -9.50 37.53 -49.02
CA ASP A 22 -8.92 38.29 -50.13
C ASP A 22 -8.04 39.46 -49.66
N ALA A 23 -7.85 39.61 -48.33
CA ALA A 23 -7.01 40.65 -47.77
C ALA A 23 -5.53 40.47 -48.16
N PRO A 24 -4.83 41.56 -48.54
CA PRO A 24 -3.43 41.49 -48.97
C PRO A 24 -2.45 41.09 -47.85
N GLN A 25 -2.86 41.19 -46.58
CA GLN A 25 -2.11 40.74 -45.40
C GLN A 25 -3.06 40.01 -44.44
N PRO A 26 -3.34 38.71 -44.66
CA PRO A 26 -4.28 37.98 -43.84
C PRO A 26 -3.74 37.79 -42.41
N VAL A 27 -4.50 38.27 -41.43
CA VAL A 27 -4.26 37.97 -40.00
C VAL A 27 -5.23 36.88 -39.58
N ALA A 28 -4.71 35.81 -38.97
CA ALA A 28 -5.54 34.72 -38.49
C ALA A 28 -6.48 35.23 -37.37
N ASP A 29 -7.77 34.91 -37.47
CA ASP A 29 -8.75 35.23 -36.44
C ASP A 29 -8.35 34.57 -35.11
N PRO A 30 -8.05 35.33 -34.04
CA PRO A 30 -7.59 34.74 -32.79
C PRO A 30 -8.70 33.99 -32.03
N ILE A 31 -9.97 34.14 -32.42
CA ILE A 31 -11.12 33.52 -31.74
C ILE A 31 -11.49 32.18 -32.40
N TYR A 32 -11.37 31.07 -31.66
CA TYR A 32 -11.78 29.74 -32.12
C TYR A 32 -13.25 29.43 -31.83
N GLY A 33 -13.81 28.42 -32.52
CA GLY A 33 -15.27 28.18 -32.63
C GLY A 33 -16.03 28.15 -31.30
N GLU A 34 -15.53 27.40 -30.31
CA GLU A 34 -16.15 27.32 -28.98
C GLU A 34 -16.26 28.69 -28.28
N VAL A 35 -15.23 29.53 -28.39
CA VAL A 35 -15.23 30.88 -27.79
C VAL A 35 -16.22 31.79 -28.53
N ARG A 36 -16.36 31.62 -29.84
CA ARG A 36 -17.33 32.36 -30.65
C ARG A 36 -18.77 32.02 -30.26
N ASP A 37 -19.06 30.73 -30.08
CA ASP A 37 -20.37 30.24 -29.62
C ASP A 37 -20.69 30.78 -28.21
N ILE A 38 -19.71 30.81 -27.32
CA ILE A 38 -19.85 31.41 -25.98
C ILE A 38 -20.06 32.94 -26.06
N ALA A 39 -19.29 33.62 -26.92
CA ALA A 39 -19.37 35.06 -27.10
C ALA A 39 -20.74 35.52 -27.65
N ALA A 40 -21.37 34.69 -28.48
CA ALA A 40 -22.72 34.93 -29.01
C ALA A 40 -23.82 34.85 -27.94
N LYS A 41 -23.58 34.17 -26.80
CA LYS A 41 -24.51 34.15 -25.66
C LYS A 41 -24.44 35.46 -24.87
N PRO A 42 -25.58 36.04 -24.42
CA PRO A 42 -25.59 37.16 -23.48
C PRO A 42 -24.79 36.83 -22.22
N ALA A 43 -24.01 37.78 -21.69
CA ALA A 43 -23.12 37.54 -20.55
C ALA A 43 -23.84 37.00 -19.28
N ALA A 44 -25.10 37.40 -19.10
CA ALA A 44 -25.96 36.92 -18.01
C ALA A 44 -26.35 35.44 -18.13
N GLN A 45 -26.28 34.87 -19.34
CA GLN A 45 -26.66 33.48 -19.64
C GLN A 45 -25.46 32.52 -19.71
N ARG A 46 -24.23 33.03 -19.58
CA ARG A 46 -23.01 32.20 -19.61
C ARG A 46 -22.80 31.50 -18.28
N THR A 47 -22.50 30.20 -18.31
CA THR A 47 -22.10 29.43 -17.13
C THR A 47 -20.72 29.88 -16.61
N ASN A 48 -20.34 29.45 -15.40
CA ASN A 48 -19.01 29.74 -14.86
C ASN A 48 -17.89 29.15 -15.73
N ASP A 49 -18.10 27.94 -16.26
CA ASP A 49 -17.13 27.30 -17.15
C ASP A 49 -16.99 28.07 -18.47
N GLU A 50 -18.11 28.49 -19.06
CA GLU A 50 -18.11 29.29 -20.29
C GLU A 50 -17.42 30.65 -20.08
N ARG A 51 -17.63 31.29 -18.93
CA ARG A 51 -16.93 32.53 -18.56
C ARG A 51 -15.42 32.30 -18.43
N SER A 52 -15.00 31.19 -17.81
CA SER A 52 -13.58 30.84 -17.66
C SER A 52 -12.92 30.59 -19.03
N VAL A 53 -13.59 29.87 -19.93
CA VAL A 53 -13.12 29.62 -21.30
C VAL A 53 -13.00 30.92 -22.08
N ALA A 54 -14.04 31.77 -22.07
CA ALA A 54 -14.01 33.05 -22.76
C ALA A 54 -12.94 34.01 -22.20
N PHE A 55 -12.78 34.06 -20.88
CA PHE A 55 -11.73 34.86 -20.23
C PHE A 55 -10.33 34.35 -20.60
N SER A 56 -10.11 33.04 -20.61
CA SER A 56 -8.83 32.44 -20.98
C SER A 56 -8.45 32.79 -22.42
N ALA A 57 -9.41 32.73 -23.35
CA ALA A 57 -9.21 33.09 -24.74
C ALA A 57 -8.92 34.60 -24.91
N TRP A 58 -9.73 35.47 -24.30
CA TRP A 58 -9.50 36.93 -24.34
C TRP A 58 -8.14 37.33 -23.73
N ARG A 59 -7.75 36.72 -22.61
CA ARG A 59 -6.46 36.97 -21.94
C ARG A 59 -5.27 36.61 -22.82
N GLN A 60 -5.42 35.64 -23.73
CA GLN A 60 -4.38 35.27 -24.70
C GLN A 60 -4.29 36.24 -25.88
N THR A 61 -5.30 37.08 -26.13
CA THR A 61 -5.33 38.04 -27.24
C THR A 61 -4.98 39.48 -26.84
N VAL A 62 -4.70 39.73 -25.56
CA VAL A 62 -4.42 41.06 -25.01
C VAL A 62 -2.97 41.14 -24.57
N ASP A 63 -2.19 42.01 -25.22
CA ASP A 63 -0.74 42.17 -25.01
C ASP A 63 -0.36 42.42 -23.55
N ALA A 64 -1.19 43.15 -22.80
CA ALA A 64 -0.95 43.46 -21.39
C ALA A 64 -0.86 42.19 -20.50
N PHE A 65 -1.38 41.05 -20.95
CA PHE A 65 -1.32 39.78 -20.23
C PHE A 65 -0.18 38.86 -20.68
N GLN A 66 0.69 39.28 -21.60
CA GLN A 66 1.76 38.44 -22.13
C GLN A 66 2.65 37.85 -21.03
N GLU A 67 3.13 38.67 -20.09
CA GLU A 67 3.95 38.21 -18.95
C GLU A 67 3.21 37.16 -18.10
N SER A 68 1.92 37.36 -17.87
CA SER A 68 1.09 36.41 -17.13
C SER A 68 0.85 35.11 -17.92
N ASN A 69 0.69 35.19 -19.24
CA ASN A 69 0.60 34.03 -20.14
C ASN A 69 1.88 33.19 -20.09
N ASP A 70 3.04 33.83 -20.23
CA ASP A 70 4.34 33.16 -20.22
C ASP A 70 4.60 32.46 -18.89
N ARG A 71 4.26 33.11 -17.78
CA ARG A 71 4.37 32.52 -16.44
C ARG A 71 3.45 31.31 -16.26
N ILE A 72 2.21 31.41 -16.73
CA ILE A 72 1.25 30.29 -16.68
C ILE A 72 1.73 29.12 -17.55
N GLU A 73 2.24 29.39 -18.75
CA GLU A 73 2.79 28.34 -19.61
C GLU A 73 4.02 27.67 -18.99
N GLY A 74 4.92 28.46 -18.39
CA GLY A 74 6.07 27.95 -17.64
C GLY A 74 5.67 27.01 -16.51
N LEU A 75 4.60 27.33 -15.77
CA LEU A 75 4.03 26.46 -14.74
C LEU A 75 3.37 25.20 -15.32
N TRP A 76 2.65 25.32 -16.44
CA TRP A 76 2.06 24.16 -17.12
C TRP A 76 3.10 23.18 -17.67
N ARG A 77 4.26 23.68 -18.12
CA ARG A 77 5.39 22.82 -18.53
C ARG A 77 5.97 22.03 -17.37
N GLN A 78 5.88 22.55 -16.15
CA GLN A 78 6.28 21.87 -14.91
C GLN A 78 5.16 21.00 -14.33
N HIS A 79 3.93 21.12 -14.85
CA HIS A 79 2.81 20.34 -14.35
C HIS A 79 3.10 18.87 -14.61
N PRO A 80 3.05 18.01 -13.57
CA PRO A 80 3.28 16.59 -13.76
C PRO A 80 2.24 16.05 -14.74
N LYS A 81 2.71 15.45 -15.84
CA LYS A 81 1.83 14.69 -16.75
C LYS A 81 1.43 13.43 -16.00
N GLY A 82 0.20 13.41 -15.49
CA GLY A 82 -0.36 12.19 -14.92
C GLY A 82 -0.45 11.10 -16.00
N THR A 83 -0.21 9.85 -15.62
CA THR A 83 -0.51 8.71 -16.49
C THR A 83 -2.01 8.71 -16.77
N SER A 84 -2.41 8.85 -18.03
CA SER A 84 -3.81 8.69 -18.41
C SER A 84 -4.23 7.24 -18.18
N GLN A 85 -5.30 7.05 -17.41
CA GLN A 85 -5.83 5.72 -17.15
C GLN A 85 -7.30 5.64 -17.54
N LEU A 86 -7.72 4.46 -17.99
CA LEU A 86 -9.11 4.19 -18.31
C LEU A 86 -9.98 4.38 -17.05
N VAL A 87 -10.98 5.24 -17.16
CA VAL A 87 -12.00 5.44 -16.14
C VAL A 87 -13.34 4.89 -16.63
N ALA A 88 -14.14 4.36 -15.72
CA ALA A 88 -15.50 3.97 -16.03
C ALA A 88 -16.38 5.22 -16.08
N GLN A 89 -16.73 5.69 -17.28
CA GLN A 89 -17.67 6.78 -17.47
C GLN A 89 -19.11 6.24 -17.64
N GLU A 90 -20.06 6.91 -17.01
CA GLU A 90 -21.48 6.62 -17.23
C GLU A 90 -21.87 6.90 -18.68
N ARG A 91 -22.71 6.03 -19.25
CA ARG A 91 -23.18 6.16 -20.62
C ARG A 91 -24.27 7.23 -20.67
N LYS A 92 -24.29 8.02 -21.75
CA LYS A 92 -25.44 8.91 -22.06
C LYS A 92 -26.76 8.14 -22.10
N GLU A 93 -26.72 6.93 -22.65
CA GLU A 93 -27.84 6.00 -22.69
C GLU A 93 -27.49 4.73 -21.90
N PRO A 94 -28.14 4.48 -20.74
CA PRO A 94 -27.93 3.27 -19.96
C PRO A 94 -28.30 2.01 -20.74
N ARG A 95 -27.49 0.95 -20.58
CA ARG A 95 -27.81 -0.36 -21.16
C ARG A 95 -29.05 -0.95 -20.47
N PRO A 96 -30.03 -1.47 -21.21
CA PRO A 96 -31.09 -2.30 -20.63
C PRO A 96 -30.46 -3.51 -19.93
N THR A 97 -30.81 -3.71 -18.66
CA THR A 97 -30.39 -4.88 -17.87
C THR A 97 -31.62 -5.70 -17.56
N HIS A 98 -31.54 -7.02 -17.66
CA HIS A 98 -32.65 -7.93 -17.44
C HIS A 98 -32.29 -8.94 -16.37
N ARG A 99 -33.29 -9.40 -15.60
CA ARG A 99 -33.13 -10.61 -14.79
C ARG A 99 -32.98 -11.79 -15.74
N LEU A 100 -32.04 -12.68 -15.47
CA LEU A 100 -31.79 -13.87 -16.29
C LEU A 100 -32.47 -15.09 -15.67
N GLU A 101 -33.02 -15.99 -16.50
CA GLU A 101 -33.54 -17.25 -15.98
C GLU A 101 -32.39 -18.13 -15.51
N ARG A 102 -32.30 -18.35 -14.19
CA ARG A 102 -31.21 -19.13 -13.55
C ARG A 102 -29.80 -18.69 -13.97
N GLY A 103 -29.64 -17.42 -14.38
CA GLY A 103 -28.35 -16.88 -14.84
C GLY A 103 -28.02 -17.13 -16.30
N ASP A 104 -28.89 -17.77 -17.10
CA ASP A 104 -28.68 -17.97 -18.53
C ASP A 104 -28.84 -16.65 -19.30
N PHE A 105 -27.74 -16.17 -19.89
CA PHE A 105 -27.69 -14.92 -20.65
C PHE A 105 -28.53 -14.95 -21.94
N LEU A 106 -28.90 -16.14 -22.41
CA LEU A 106 -29.77 -16.34 -23.58
C LEU A 106 -31.26 -16.26 -23.23
N GLN A 107 -31.62 -16.26 -21.94
CA GLN A 107 -33.00 -16.22 -21.46
C GLN A 107 -33.27 -14.98 -20.61
N PRO A 108 -33.27 -13.77 -21.20
CA PRO A 108 -33.65 -12.56 -20.49
C PRO A 108 -35.13 -12.59 -20.12
N LYS A 109 -35.43 -12.23 -18.88
CA LYS A 109 -36.79 -12.03 -18.37
C LYS A 109 -37.11 -10.54 -18.30
N GLU A 110 -37.64 -10.06 -17.19
CA GLU A 110 -38.03 -8.68 -17.02
C GLU A 110 -36.82 -7.74 -16.94
N ARG A 111 -37.00 -6.52 -17.44
CA ARG A 111 -36.01 -5.45 -17.29
C ARG A 111 -35.94 -5.03 -15.84
N VAL A 112 -34.73 -4.87 -15.33
CA VAL A 112 -34.45 -4.34 -13.99
C VAL A 112 -33.89 -2.92 -14.08
N THR A 113 -34.21 -2.11 -13.08
CA THR A 113 -33.71 -0.76 -12.89
C THR A 113 -32.82 -0.69 -11.65
N PRO A 114 -31.99 0.36 -11.50
CA PRO A 114 -31.25 0.59 -10.26
C PRO A 114 -32.18 0.60 -9.05
N GLY A 115 -31.81 -0.13 -8.00
CA GLY A 115 -32.62 -0.30 -6.80
C GLY A 115 -31.93 -1.20 -5.78
N VAL A 116 -32.65 -1.50 -4.71
CA VAL A 116 -32.26 -2.46 -3.65
C VAL A 116 -33.40 -3.45 -3.47
N PRO A 117 -33.16 -4.64 -2.88
CA PRO A 117 -34.25 -5.57 -2.58
C PRO A 117 -35.36 -4.91 -1.74
N ASP A 118 -36.62 -5.19 -2.05
CA ASP A 118 -37.78 -4.49 -1.46
C ASP A 118 -37.91 -4.64 0.07
N TRP A 119 -37.31 -5.69 0.63
CA TRP A 119 -37.28 -5.95 2.07
C TRP A 119 -36.21 -5.12 2.81
N MET A 120 -35.34 -4.43 2.09
CA MET A 120 -34.34 -3.52 2.66
C MET A 120 -34.87 -2.07 2.72
N PRO A 121 -34.26 -1.18 3.53
CA PRO A 121 -34.62 0.23 3.52
C PRO A 121 -34.55 0.83 2.11
N PRO A 122 -35.50 1.68 1.69
CA PRO A 122 -35.57 2.16 0.32
C PRO A 122 -34.35 3.02 -0.05
N LEU A 123 -33.85 2.83 -1.27
CA LEU A 123 -32.79 3.64 -1.86
C LEU A 123 -33.36 5.01 -2.29
N LYS A 124 -32.95 6.08 -1.59
CA LYS A 124 -33.33 7.45 -1.94
C LYS A 124 -32.50 7.93 -3.13
N SER A 125 -33.15 8.45 -4.17
CA SER A 125 -32.49 9.13 -5.29
C SER A 125 -32.60 10.65 -5.14
N SER A 126 -31.51 11.34 -5.45
CA SER A 126 -31.46 12.81 -5.52
C SER A 126 -31.86 13.38 -6.89
N ALA A 127 -31.94 12.55 -7.94
CA ALA A 127 -32.07 12.96 -9.33
C ALA A 127 -33.14 12.16 -10.12
N GLY A 128 -34.13 11.59 -9.43
CA GLY A 128 -35.22 10.80 -10.02
C GLY A 128 -34.88 9.32 -10.22
N SER A 129 -33.69 8.99 -10.75
CA SER A 129 -33.20 7.61 -10.84
C SER A 129 -31.99 7.39 -9.92
N PRO A 130 -31.94 6.33 -9.10
CA PRO A 130 -30.79 6.07 -8.25
C PRO A 130 -29.52 5.86 -9.06
N ASN A 131 -28.41 6.44 -8.59
CA ASN A 131 -27.08 6.28 -9.18
C ASN A 131 -26.10 5.60 -8.21
N ARG A 132 -24.84 5.43 -8.63
CA ARG A 132 -23.80 4.79 -7.80
C ARG A 132 -23.50 5.55 -6.51
N LEU A 133 -23.58 6.88 -6.53
CA LEU A 133 -23.34 7.70 -5.34
C LEU A 133 -24.51 7.56 -4.35
N ASP A 134 -25.75 7.51 -4.84
CA ASP A 134 -26.92 7.23 -3.99
C ASP A 134 -26.78 5.87 -3.31
N PHE A 135 -26.35 4.83 -4.04
CA PHE A 135 -26.09 3.50 -3.46
C PHE A 135 -24.96 3.50 -2.44
N ALA A 136 -23.85 4.19 -2.70
CA ALA A 136 -22.74 4.31 -1.75
C ALA A 136 -23.18 5.02 -0.45
N ARG A 137 -23.99 6.08 -0.55
CA ARG A 137 -24.57 6.77 0.61
C ARG A 137 -25.54 5.88 1.37
N TRP A 138 -26.35 5.10 0.66
CA TRP A 138 -27.26 4.13 1.28
C TRP A 138 -26.52 3.02 2.02
N LEU A 139 -25.43 2.49 1.45
CA LEU A 139 -24.59 1.47 2.09
C LEU A 139 -23.99 1.98 3.40
N ALA A 140 -23.53 3.23 3.45
CA ALA A 140 -22.92 3.86 4.62
C ALA A 140 -23.93 4.65 5.49
N ASP A 141 -25.24 4.52 5.23
CA ASP A 141 -26.29 5.16 6.04
C ASP A 141 -26.34 4.50 7.43
N ARG A 142 -26.68 5.27 8.47
CA ARG A 142 -26.82 4.73 9.84
C ARG A 142 -27.85 3.60 9.96
N ARG A 143 -28.80 3.52 9.01
CA ARG A 143 -29.80 2.46 8.93
C ARG A 143 -29.28 1.19 8.25
N SER A 144 -28.05 1.21 7.73
CA SER A 144 -27.35 0.07 7.14
C SER A 144 -26.29 -0.44 8.13
N PRO A 145 -26.60 -1.48 8.93
CA PRO A 145 -25.72 -1.88 10.02
C PRO A 145 -24.52 -2.75 9.58
N THR A 146 -24.53 -3.26 8.34
CA THR A 146 -23.57 -4.29 7.89
C THR A 146 -22.22 -3.71 7.48
N VAL A 147 -22.19 -2.50 6.89
CA VAL A 147 -20.94 -1.92 6.39
C VAL A 147 -19.98 -1.57 7.52
N ALA A 148 -20.50 -0.92 8.58
CA ALA A 148 -19.68 -0.59 9.74
C ALA A 148 -19.16 -1.86 10.45
N ARG A 149 -20.03 -2.84 10.69
CA ARG A 149 -19.63 -4.15 11.26
C ARG A 149 -18.57 -4.86 10.42
N SER A 150 -18.73 -4.88 9.10
CA SER A 150 -17.77 -5.52 8.19
C SER A 150 -16.39 -4.85 8.25
N ILE A 151 -16.34 -3.52 8.25
CA ILE A 151 -15.08 -2.77 8.35
C ILE A 151 -14.42 -2.98 9.72
N VAL A 152 -15.19 -2.88 10.81
CA VAL A 152 -14.69 -3.13 12.17
C VAL A 152 -14.13 -4.54 12.29
N ASN A 153 -14.85 -5.56 11.79
CA ASN A 153 -14.39 -6.95 11.83
C ASN A 153 -13.03 -7.13 11.13
N ARG A 154 -12.86 -6.51 9.96
CA ARG A 154 -11.60 -6.58 9.19
C ARG A 154 -10.44 -5.87 9.89
N ILE A 155 -10.70 -4.70 10.49
CA ILE A 155 -9.68 -3.97 11.26
C ILE A 155 -9.29 -4.77 12.49
N TRP A 156 -10.27 -5.30 13.22
CA TRP A 156 -10.05 -6.18 14.36
C TRP A 156 -9.21 -7.40 13.97
N GLN A 157 -9.56 -8.08 12.88
CA GLN A 157 -8.78 -9.20 12.33
C GLN A 157 -7.32 -8.81 12.03
N GLY A 158 -7.05 -7.59 11.58
CA GLY A 158 -5.68 -7.09 11.39
C GLY A 158 -4.88 -7.07 12.70
N TYR A 159 -5.52 -6.71 13.82
CA TYR A 159 -4.88 -6.61 15.13
C TYR A 159 -4.87 -7.91 15.93
N PHE A 160 -5.90 -8.73 15.84
CA PHE A 160 -6.03 -9.95 16.65
C PHE A 160 -5.89 -11.24 15.85
N GLY A 161 -5.71 -11.13 14.53
CA GLY A 161 -5.52 -12.26 13.62
C GLY A 161 -6.82 -12.84 13.10
N THR A 162 -7.81 -12.94 13.99
CA THR A 162 -9.17 -13.38 13.70
C THR A 162 -10.15 -12.25 14.02
N GLY A 163 -11.12 -11.99 13.13
CA GLY A 163 -12.20 -11.05 13.38
C GLY A 163 -13.15 -11.56 14.47
N PHE A 164 -14.10 -10.73 14.92
CA PHE A 164 -15.21 -11.21 15.75
C PHE A 164 -15.97 -12.35 15.05
N VAL A 165 -16.24 -12.16 13.76
CA VAL A 165 -16.66 -13.20 12.82
C VAL A 165 -15.44 -13.69 12.07
N GLU A 166 -15.17 -15.00 12.08
CA GLU A 166 -13.97 -15.57 11.45
C GLU A 166 -13.98 -15.41 9.91
N THR A 167 -15.17 -15.54 9.32
CA THR A 167 -15.44 -15.37 7.88
C THR A 167 -15.66 -13.90 7.53
N SER A 168 -14.58 -13.13 7.39
CA SER A 168 -14.64 -11.70 7.04
C SER A 168 -15.29 -11.39 5.67
N GLU A 169 -15.49 -12.41 4.85
CA GLU A 169 -16.20 -12.41 3.58
C GLU A 169 -17.70 -12.70 3.70
N ASP A 170 -18.16 -13.27 4.81
CA ASP A 170 -19.56 -13.63 5.05
C ASP A 170 -19.97 -13.31 6.51
N LEU A 171 -20.68 -12.18 6.67
CA LEU A 171 -21.31 -11.76 7.93
C LEU A 171 -22.81 -12.12 7.95
N GLY A 172 -23.26 -12.97 7.02
CA GLY A 172 -24.64 -13.44 6.93
C GLY A 172 -24.96 -14.52 7.96
N THR A 173 -26.21 -14.98 7.96
CA THR A 173 -26.70 -16.02 8.89
C THR A 173 -26.18 -17.42 8.58
N GLN A 174 -25.43 -17.59 7.50
CA GLN A 174 -24.78 -18.86 7.13
C GLN A 174 -23.35 -18.96 7.68
N GLY A 175 -22.79 -17.85 8.19
CA GLY A 175 -21.48 -17.81 8.85
C GLY A 175 -21.56 -18.06 10.35
N GLU A 176 -20.39 -18.06 11.00
CA GLU A 176 -20.28 -18.12 12.46
C GLU A 176 -20.84 -16.83 13.10
N LEU A 177 -21.47 -16.96 14.26
CA LEU A 177 -21.86 -15.80 15.04
C LEU A 177 -20.62 -15.03 15.54
N PRO A 178 -20.70 -13.69 15.70
CA PRO A 178 -19.60 -12.92 16.28
C PRO A 178 -19.27 -13.44 17.69
N SER A 179 -17.98 -13.60 18.01
CA SER A 179 -17.56 -14.02 19.36
C SER A 179 -17.96 -13.03 20.45
N HIS A 180 -17.98 -11.73 20.13
CA HIS A 180 -18.36 -10.64 21.03
C HIS A 180 -19.29 -9.66 20.30
N PRO A 181 -20.59 -10.00 20.17
CA PRO A 181 -21.52 -9.23 19.33
C PRO A 181 -21.75 -7.81 19.85
N GLU A 182 -21.83 -7.62 21.16
CA GLU A 182 -22.03 -6.30 21.78
C GLU A 182 -20.84 -5.37 21.53
N LEU A 183 -19.62 -5.90 21.60
CA LEU A 183 -18.40 -5.12 21.32
C LEU A 183 -18.29 -4.76 19.83
N LEU A 184 -18.59 -5.70 18.93
CA LEU A 184 -18.65 -5.44 17.50
C LEU A 184 -19.66 -4.33 17.19
N ASP A 185 -20.84 -4.39 17.78
CA ASP A 185 -21.90 -3.39 17.61
C ASP A 185 -21.49 -2.03 18.14
N TRP A 186 -20.91 -1.99 19.34
CA TRP A 186 -20.41 -0.76 19.95
C TRP A 186 -19.34 -0.10 19.07
N LEU A 187 -18.34 -0.85 18.60
CA LEU A 187 -17.29 -0.34 17.71
C LEU A 187 -17.86 0.12 16.35
N ALA A 188 -18.88 -0.57 15.83
CA ALA A 188 -19.53 -0.20 14.57
C ALA A 188 -20.31 1.13 14.71
N VAL A 189 -21.01 1.32 15.83
CA VAL A 189 -21.65 2.59 16.16
C VAL A 189 -20.58 3.68 16.30
N GLU A 190 -19.55 3.43 17.11
CA GLU A 190 -18.44 4.37 17.35
C GLU A 190 -17.79 4.85 16.04
N LEU A 191 -17.57 3.94 15.09
CA LEU A 191 -17.05 4.29 13.77
C LEU A 191 -17.97 5.26 13.02
N MET A 192 -19.28 5.00 12.99
CA MET A 192 -20.27 5.85 12.33
C MET A 192 -20.41 7.21 13.00
N GLU A 193 -20.39 7.26 14.34
CA GLU A 193 -20.53 8.49 15.12
C GLU A 193 -19.31 9.40 14.99
N ASN A 194 -18.12 8.80 14.86
CA ASN A 194 -16.86 9.51 14.64
C ASN A 194 -16.55 9.74 13.15
N ARG A 195 -17.59 9.97 12.34
CA ARG A 195 -17.49 10.34 10.91
C ARG A 195 -16.67 9.34 10.08
N TRP A 196 -16.77 8.05 10.38
CA TRP A 196 -16.07 6.98 9.69
C TRP A 196 -14.53 7.11 9.73
N SER A 197 -14.00 7.75 10.77
CA SER A 197 -12.55 7.93 10.94
C SER A 197 -11.86 6.60 11.29
N LEU A 198 -11.24 5.97 10.29
CA LEU A 198 -10.46 4.75 10.52
C LEU A 198 -9.32 4.99 11.51
N LYS A 199 -8.66 6.15 11.46
CA LYS A 199 -7.57 6.51 12.39
C LYS A 199 -8.05 6.56 13.84
N HIS A 200 -9.28 7.02 14.08
CA HIS A 200 -9.89 7.00 15.41
C HIS A 200 -10.07 5.57 15.89
N LEU A 201 -10.69 4.71 15.07
CA LEU A 201 -10.91 3.31 15.40
C LEU A 201 -9.60 2.55 15.67
N HIS A 202 -8.57 2.75 14.83
CA HIS A 202 -7.23 2.18 15.04
C HIS A 202 -6.64 2.61 16.40
N ARG A 203 -6.70 3.90 16.74
CA ARG A 203 -6.21 4.40 18.02
C ARG A 203 -6.98 3.80 19.20
N LEU A 204 -8.30 3.74 19.10
CA LEU A 204 -9.15 3.19 20.15
C LEU A 204 -8.80 1.73 20.45
N ILE A 205 -8.60 0.91 19.41
CA ILE A 205 -8.19 -0.49 19.57
C ILE A 205 -6.77 -0.58 20.15
N CYS A 206 -5.79 0.16 19.58
CA CYS A 206 -4.40 0.09 20.02
C CYS A 206 -4.16 0.65 21.44
N LEU A 207 -5.07 1.47 21.98
CA LEU A 207 -5.00 1.99 23.34
C LEU A 207 -5.88 1.22 24.33
N SER A 208 -6.55 0.15 23.89
CA SER A 208 -7.37 -0.68 24.78
C SER A 208 -6.51 -1.62 25.62
N ASP A 209 -6.97 -1.90 26.84
CA ASP A 209 -6.31 -2.86 27.73
C ASP A 209 -6.17 -4.23 27.06
N VAL A 210 -7.18 -4.65 26.28
CA VAL A 210 -7.18 -5.96 25.61
C VAL A 210 -6.05 -6.10 24.58
N TYR A 211 -5.68 -4.99 23.90
CA TYR A 211 -4.58 -4.96 22.95
C TYR A 211 -3.22 -4.92 23.66
N GLY A 212 -3.14 -4.22 24.81
CA GLY A 212 -1.92 -4.10 25.62
C GLY A 212 -1.63 -5.29 26.55
N GLN A 213 -2.47 -6.33 26.54
CA GLN A 213 -2.23 -7.54 27.32
C GLN A 213 -0.92 -8.23 26.90
N SER A 214 -0.28 -8.93 27.84
CA SER A 214 0.86 -9.77 27.53
C SER A 214 0.45 -10.93 26.61
N SER A 215 1.29 -11.22 25.61
CA SER A 215 1.13 -12.39 24.74
C SER A 215 1.60 -13.71 25.37
N ASN A 216 2.15 -13.69 26.59
CA ASN A 216 2.58 -14.89 27.30
C ASN A 216 1.40 -15.84 27.54
N VAL A 217 1.58 -17.11 27.17
CA VAL A 217 0.54 -18.13 27.25
C VAL A 217 0.91 -19.22 28.24
N SER A 218 0.06 -19.42 29.27
CA SER A 218 0.17 -20.57 30.16
C SER A 218 -0.48 -21.81 29.51
N PRO A 219 -0.08 -23.04 29.88
CA PRO A 219 -0.72 -24.26 29.39
C PRO A 219 -2.24 -24.29 29.61
N GLN A 220 -2.70 -23.75 30.75
CA GLN A 220 -4.12 -23.65 31.10
C GLN A 220 -4.85 -22.69 30.15
N MET A 221 -4.27 -21.51 29.88
CA MET A 221 -4.84 -20.55 28.91
C MET A 221 -4.88 -21.12 27.50
N LEU A 222 -3.84 -21.85 27.08
CA LEU A 222 -3.80 -22.47 25.76
C LEU A 222 -4.89 -23.53 25.60
N THR A 223 -5.20 -24.28 26.66
CA THR A 223 -6.26 -25.30 26.63
C THR A 223 -7.65 -24.65 26.63
N ALA A 224 -7.84 -23.58 27.40
CA ALA A 224 -9.11 -22.87 27.49
C ALA A 224 -9.43 -22.02 26.25
N ASP A 225 -8.40 -21.38 25.66
CA ASP A 225 -8.54 -20.48 24.51
C ASP A 225 -7.37 -20.63 23.51
N PRO A 226 -7.29 -21.75 22.78
CA PRO A 226 -6.17 -22.05 21.90
C PRO A 226 -5.99 -21.02 20.78
N TYR A 227 -7.10 -20.45 20.29
CA TYR A 227 -7.11 -19.51 19.16
C TYR A 227 -7.23 -18.04 19.57
N ASN A 228 -7.12 -17.73 20.87
CA ASN A 228 -7.30 -16.40 21.44
C ASN A 228 -8.66 -15.75 21.07
N ARG A 229 -9.72 -16.55 20.95
CA ARG A 229 -11.08 -16.11 20.59
C ARG A 229 -11.78 -15.42 21.76
N LEU A 230 -11.42 -15.78 23.00
CA LEU A 230 -11.90 -15.16 24.23
C LEU A 230 -11.03 -13.96 24.65
N LEU A 231 -9.99 -13.64 23.87
CA LEU A 231 -9.07 -12.53 24.12
C LEU A 231 -8.34 -12.66 25.47
N ALA A 232 -8.04 -13.88 25.89
CA ALA A 232 -7.40 -14.16 27.17
C ALA A 232 -5.96 -13.61 27.26
N ARG A 233 -5.34 -13.27 26.12
CA ARG A 233 -3.96 -12.78 26.02
C ARG A 233 -3.78 -11.77 24.88
N GLY A 234 -2.63 -11.10 24.87
CA GLY A 234 -2.20 -10.23 23.77
C GLY A 234 -2.08 -10.98 22.43
N PRO A 235 -2.24 -10.26 21.30
CA PRO A 235 -2.16 -10.89 19.98
C PRO A 235 -0.71 -11.10 19.53
N ARG A 236 -0.27 -12.37 19.53
CA ARG A 236 1.03 -12.75 18.93
C ARG A 236 0.88 -13.23 17.49
N LEU A 237 1.29 -12.42 16.51
CA LEU A 237 1.21 -12.81 15.08
C LEU A 237 2.44 -12.35 14.30
N ARG A 238 2.92 -13.21 13.39
CA ARG A 238 3.89 -12.84 12.36
C ARG A 238 3.32 -11.76 11.44
N LEU A 239 4.07 -10.67 11.29
CA LEU A 239 3.74 -9.50 10.48
C LEU A 239 3.57 -9.85 9.01
N ASP A 240 2.68 -9.17 8.31
CA ASP A 240 2.47 -9.37 6.86
C ASP A 240 3.74 -9.09 6.04
N ALA A 241 3.83 -9.68 4.85
CA ALA A 241 5.01 -9.63 3.98
C ALA A 241 5.64 -8.23 3.84
N GLU A 242 4.82 -7.22 3.56
CA GLU A 242 5.30 -5.85 3.38
C GLU A 242 5.85 -5.26 4.70
N LEU A 243 5.26 -5.64 5.84
CA LEU A 243 5.67 -5.19 7.17
C LEU A 243 6.94 -5.88 7.65
N VAL A 244 7.14 -7.17 7.36
CA VAL A 244 8.41 -7.87 7.67
C VAL A 244 9.60 -7.13 7.06
N ARG A 245 9.44 -6.75 5.78
CA ARG A 245 10.42 -5.95 5.06
C ARG A 245 10.60 -4.57 5.71
N ASP A 246 9.51 -3.89 6.03
CA ASP A 246 9.55 -2.52 6.57
C ASP A 246 10.14 -2.48 7.98
N VAL A 247 9.97 -3.52 8.80
CA VAL A 247 10.63 -3.64 10.12
C VAL A 247 12.13 -3.77 9.97
N ALA A 248 12.63 -4.61 9.07
CA ALA A 248 14.07 -4.73 8.83
C ALA A 248 14.69 -3.40 8.35
N LEU A 249 14.01 -2.68 7.46
CA LEU A 249 14.42 -1.35 7.01
C LEU A 249 14.35 -0.30 8.12
N ALA A 250 13.34 -0.37 9.00
CA ALA A 250 13.19 0.56 10.10
C ALA A 250 14.28 0.34 11.17
N ALA A 251 14.50 -0.91 11.58
CA ALA A 251 15.51 -1.28 12.57
C ALA A 251 16.92 -0.88 12.11
N SER A 252 17.22 -1.10 10.83
CA SER A 252 18.48 -0.71 10.18
C SER A 252 18.58 0.77 9.82
N GLY A 253 17.54 1.58 10.02
CA GLY A 253 17.52 3.00 9.68
C GLY A 253 17.54 3.33 8.18
N LEU A 254 17.36 2.34 7.30
CA LEU A 254 17.30 2.52 5.84
C LEU A 254 15.91 2.98 5.35
N LEU A 255 14.84 2.78 6.15
CA LEU A 255 13.46 3.01 5.73
C LEU A 255 13.19 4.46 5.31
N GLN A 256 12.82 4.65 4.04
CA GLN A 256 12.27 5.91 3.55
C GLN A 256 10.78 6.03 3.86
N ARG A 257 10.38 7.12 4.52
CA ARG A 257 9.02 7.30 5.06
C ARG A 257 8.09 8.11 4.15
N ASP A 258 8.58 8.65 3.04
CA ASP A 258 7.82 9.48 2.11
C ASP A 258 6.60 8.77 1.54
N VAL A 259 5.46 9.48 1.54
CA VAL A 259 4.17 9.00 1.05
C VAL A 259 3.82 9.67 -0.29
N GLY A 260 3.34 8.88 -1.25
CA GLY A 260 3.04 9.32 -2.62
C GLY A 260 4.16 8.99 -3.61
N GLY A 261 4.04 9.42 -4.86
CA GLY A 261 5.06 9.16 -5.90
C GLY A 261 5.07 7.73 -6.44
N PRO A 262 6.04 7.41 -7.33
CA PRO A 262 6.04 6.16 -8.08
C PRO A 262 6.42 4.94 -7.23
N SER A 263 6.04 3.76 -7.72
CA SER A 263 6.50 2.47 -7.22
C SER A 263 8.01 2.29 -7.42
N VAL A 264 8.59 1.36 -6.66
CA VAL A 264 10.00 1.00 -6.69
C VAL A 264 10.19 -0.46 -7.05
N TYR A 265 11.36 -0.78 -7.56
CA TYR A 265 11.78 -2.07 -8.10
C TYR A 265 13.04 -2.50 -7.35
N PRO A 266 12.92 -3.05 -6.13
CA PRO A 266 14.07 -3.59 -5.41
C PRO A 266 14.78 -4.66 -6.24
N PRO A 267 16.07 -4.92 -6.00
CA PRO A 267 16.79 -5.99 -6.68
C PRO A 267 16.02 -7.30 -6.63
N ALA A 268 15.87 -7.94 -7.79
CA ALA A 268 15.20 -9.23 -7.95
C ALA A 268 15.92 -10.02 -9.05
N PRO A 269 15.98 -11.36 -8.95
CA PRO A 269 16.63 -12.18 -9.97
C PRO A 269 15.97 -12.01 -11.35
N GLU A 270 16.78 -11.75 -12.38
CA GLU A 270 16.31 -11.47 -13.75
C GLU A 270 15.47 -12.62 -14.33
N PHE A 271 15.81 -13.87 -13.97
CA PHE A 271 15.12 -15.06 -14.47
C PHE A 271 13.61 -15.08 -14.15
N LEU A 272 13.15 -14.35 -13.12
CA LEU A 272 11.73 -14.25 -12.76
C LEU A 272 10.91 -13.47 -13.80
N PHE A 273 11.57 -12.63 -14.60
CA PHE A 273 10.92 -11.71 -15.53
C PHE A 273 11.02 -12.16 -16.99
N VAL A 274 11.49 -13.39 -17.24
CA VAL A 274 11.56 -14.01 -18.57
C VAL A 274 10.80 -15.34 -18.59
N PRO A 275 10.43 -15.88 -19.76
CA PRO A 275 9.83 -17.22 -19.85
C PRO A 275 10.78 -18.33 -19.37
N PRO A 276 10.27 -19.42 -18.74
CA PRO A 276 8.86 -19.73 -18.48
C PRO A 276 8.33 -19.19 -17.14
N ALA A 277 9.16 -18.53 -16.31
CA ALA A 277 8.73 -18.00 -15.00
C ALA A 277 7.67 -16.89 -15.15
N SER A 278 7.72 -16.17 -16.25
CA SER A 278 6.69 -15.23 -16.69
C SER A 278 6.10 -15.64 -18.04
N TYR A 279 4.87 -15.20 -18.35
CA TYR A 279 4.23 -15.53 -19.63
C TYR A 279 4.92 -14.87 -20.84
N GLY A 280 5.74 -13.85 -20.59
CA GLY A 280 6.43 -13.05 -21.58
C GLY A 280 7.42 -12.11 -20.89
N PRO A 281 8.43 -11.60 -21.61
CA PRO A 281 9.47 -10.77 -21.03
C PRO A 281 8.87 -9.54 -20.35
N LYS A 282 9.32 -9.27 -19.12
CA LYS A 282 8.92 -8.10 -18.33
C LYS A 282 10.14 -7.27 -18.01
N HIS A 283 10.03 -5.96 -18.16
CA HIS A 283 11.10 -5.05 -17.80
C HIS A 283 11.06 -4.75 -16.30
N TRP A 284 12.02 -5.29 -15.53
CA TRP A 284 12.24 -4.92 -14.13
C TRP A 284 13.39 -3.92 -14.07
N VAL A 285 13.06 -2.62 -14.11
CA VAL A 285 14.08 -1.56 -14.01
C VAL A 285 14.51 -1.47 -12.55
N GLY A 286 15.58 -2.16 -12.16
CA GLY A 286 16.09 -2.08 -10.78
C GLY A 286 16.30 -0.62 -10.36
N ASN A 287 15.85 -0.25 -9.15
CA ASN A 287 16.18 1.04 -8.59
C ASN A 287 17.52 0.98 -7.86
N ASP A 288 18.47 1.78 -8.33
CA ASP A 288 19.72 2.01 -7.61
C ASP A 288 19.54 3.05 -6.49
N GLY A 289 20.41 2.94 -5.49
CA GLY A 289 20.50 3.92 -4.41
C GLY A 289 19.35 3.87 -3.38
N PRO A 290 19.20 4.90 -2.54
CA PRO A 290 18.30 4.89 -1.39
C PRO A 290 16.81 4.73 -1.73
N SER A 291 16.41 5.09 -2.95
CA SER A 291 15.02 5.00 -3.41
C SER A 291 14.45 3.57 -3.35
N ARG A 292 15.28 2.52 -3.33
CA ARG A 292 14.82 1.13 -3.17
C ARG A 292 14.32 0.79 -1.75
N TYR A 293 14.61 1.62 -0.76
CA TYR A 293 14.27 1.41 0.66
C TYR A 293 12.94 2.04 1.10
N ARG A 294 12.04 2.33 0.15
CA ARG A 294 10.67 2.75 0.46
C ARG A 294 9.87 1.62 1.10
N ARG A 295 8.77 1.95 1.77
CA ARG A 295 7.83 0.97 2.34
C ARG A 295 7.41 -0.09 1.32
N GLY A 296 7.18 -1.33 1.76
CA GLY A 296 6.79 -2.45 0.92
C GLY A 296 5.51 -2.20 0.11
N MET A 297 4.65 -1.29 0.59
CA MET A 297 3.49 -0.76 -0.14
C MET A 297 3.85 -0.15 -1.52
N TYR A 298 5.07 0.36 -1.69
CA TYR A 298 5.55 0.92 -2.96
C TYR A 298 6.29 -0.09 -3.83
N THR A 299 6.54 -1.31 -3.36
CA THR A 299 7.20 -2.34 -4.16
C THR A 299 6.30 -2.71 -5.34
N PHE A 300 6.80 -2.50 -6.54
CA PHE A 300 6.08 -2.84 -7.76
C PHE A 300 5.86 -4.35 -7.82
N ARG A 301 4.70 -4.76 -8.35
CA ARG A 301 4.39 -6.16 -8.60
C ARG A 301 3.71 -6.31 -9.93
N PHE A 302 4.11 -7.30 -10.71
CA PHE A 302 3.29 -7.76 -11.81
C PHE A 302 2.21 -8.70 -11.28
N ARG A 303 1.04 -8.72 -11.93
CA ARG A 303 -0.06 -9.63 -11.56
C ARG A 303 0.40 -11.09 -11.42
N SER A 304 1.14 -11.57 -12.41
CA SER A 304 1.62 -12.96 -12.51
C SER A 304 3.01 -13.21 -11.92
N VAL A 305 3.75 -12.16 -11.54
CA VAL A 305 5.11 -12.26 -11.00
C VAL A 305 5.22 -11.29 -9.83
N PRO A 306 4.82 -11.70 -8.61
CA PRO A 306 5.03 -10.91 -7.41
C PRO A 306 6.52 -10.84 -7.05
N TYR A 307 6.90 -9.89 -6.20
CA TYR A 307 8.27 -9.83 -5.68
C TYR A 307 8.55 -11.07 -4.81
N PRO A 308 9.65 -11.82 -5.05
CA PRO A 308 9.85 -13.16 -4.51
C PRO A 308 9.91 -13.18 -2.98
N ALA A 309 10.56 -12.21 -2.34
CA ALA A 309 10.62 -12.17 -0.88
C ALA A 309 9.22 -11.97 -0.28
N LEU A 310 8.40 -11.09 -0.86
CA LEU A 310 7.02 -10.88 -0.39
C LEU A 310 6.14 -12.11 -0.60
N GLN A 311 6.33 -12.81 -1.72
CA GLN A 311 5.61 -14.05 -2.01
C GLN A 311 5.89 -15.12 -0.95
N ASN A 312 7.16 -15.26 -0.52
CA ASN A 312 7.53 -16.22 0.50
C ASN A 312 6.93 -15.92 1.88
N PHE A 313 6.57 -14.65 2.15
CA PHE A 313 5.86 -14.21 3.36
C PHE A 313 4.33 -14.09 3.17
N ASP A 314 3.75 -14.94 2.31
CA ASP A 314 2.31 -15.08 2.08
C ASP A 314 1.62 -13.84 1.48
N SER A 315 2.35 -12.99 0.74
CA SER A 315 1.70 -11.88 0.03
C SER A 315 0.64 -12.43 -0.95
N PRO A 316 -0.58 -11.85 -0.98
CA PRO A 316 -1.65 -12.32 -1.85
C PRO A 316 -1.22 -12.35 -3.32
N ASN A 317 -1.61 -13.38 -4.05
CA ASN A 317 -1.40 -13.40 -5.49
C ASN A 317 -2.28 -12.34 -6.19
N GLY A 318 -1.96 -12.02 -7.44
CA GLY A 318 -2.67 -10.99 -8.20
C GLY A 318 -3.95 -11.49 -8.89
N ASP A 319 -4.33 -12.75 -8.66
CA ASP A 319 -5.29 -13.46 -9.51
C ASP A 319 -6.67 -13.61 -8.88
N PHE A 320 -6.77 -13.50 -7.54
CA PHE A 320 -8.03 -13.54 -6.82
C PHE A 320 -8.12 -12.44 -5.75
N ALA A 321 -9.35 -12.15 -5.31
CA ALA A 321 -9.59 -11.28 -4.17
C ALA A 321 -9.16 -11.97 -2.87
N CYS A 322 -8.39 -11.28 -2.03
CA CYS A 322 -7.93 -11.80 -0.74
C CYS A 322 -8.53 -10.96 0.39
N VAL A 323 -9.52 -11.51 1.08
CA VAL A 323 -10.18 -10.85 2.24
C VAL A 323 -9.47 -11.24 3.55
N ARG A 324 -8.91 -12.45 3.60
CA ARG A 324 -8.10 -12.96 4.73
C ARG A 324 -6.76 -13.46 4.20
N ARG A 325 -5.68 -12.85 4.70
CA ARG A 325 -4.31 -13.25 4.36
C ARG A 325 -3.93 -14.49 5.14
N PRO A 326 -3.45 -15.57 4.49
CA PRO A 326 -2.86 -16.69 5.22
C PRO A 326 -1.58 -16.25 5.92
N ARG A 327 -1.22 -16.95 7.00
CA ARG A 327 0.04 -16.75 7.70
C ARG A 327 0.68 -18.11 7.93
N SER A 328 1.77 -18.36 7.23
CA SER A 328 2.62 -19.53 7.43
C SER A 328 3.88 -19.14 8.20
N ASN A 329 4.48 -20.11 8.89
CA ASN A 329 5.82 -19.97 9.47
C ASN A 329 6.65 -21.13 8.95
N THR A 330 7.50 -20.87 7.96
CA THR A 330 8.25 -21.92 7.25
C THR A 330 9.76 -21.69 7.37
N PRO A 331 10.59 -22.75 7.35
CA PRO A 331 12.05 -22.59 7.32
C PRO A 331 12.55 -21.73 6.15
N LEU A 332 11.84 -21.73 5.02
CA LEU A 332 12.19 -20.92 3.85
C LEU A 332 12.06 -19.41 4.13
N GLN A 333 11.13 -19.00 4.99
CA GLN A 333 10.99 -17.61 5.43
C GLN A 333 12.20 -17.16 6.25
N ALA A 334 12.64 -17.96 7.22
CA ALA A 334 13.87 -17.69 7.97
C ALA A 334 15.11 -17.65 7.06
N LEU A 335 15.19 -18.54 6.06
CA LEU A 335 16.27 -18.49 5.07
C LEU A 335 16.21 -17.24 4.18
N THR A 336 15.02 -16.68 3.94
CA THR A 336 14.87 -15.44 3.17
C THR A 336 15.41 -14.25 3.96
N THR A 337 15.00 -14.08 5.22
CA THR A 337 15.51 -13.02 6.10
C THR A 337 17.01 -13.14 6.38
N LEU A 338 17.59 -14.33 6.29
CA LEU A 338 19.04 -14.51 6.43
C LEU A 338 19.85 -14.19 5.18
N ASN A 339 19.31 -14.43 3.98
CA ASN A 339 20.13 -14.53 2.76
C ASN A 339 19.70 -13.59 1.63
N GLU A 340 18.47 -13.10 1.62
CA GLU A 340 18.03 -12.20 0.55
C GLU A 340 18.77 -10.86 0.65
N PRO A 341 19.25 -10.28 -0.48
CA PRO A 341 20.10 -9.10 -0.50
C PRO A 341 19.63 -7.94 0.38
N LEU A 342 18.34 -7.62 0.39
CA LEU A 342 17.80 -6.52 1.19
C LEU A 342 18.01 -6.73 2.68
N PHE A 343 17.80 -7.94 3.19
CA PHE A 343 17.97 -8.22 4.61
C PHE A 343 19.44 -8.24 5.01
N VAL A 344 20.33 -8.67 4.11
CA VAL A 344 21.78 -8.56 4.31
C VAL A 344 22.21 -7.08 4.36
N GLU A 345 21.73 -6.25 3.45
CA GLU A 345 21.96 -4.79 3.47
C GLU A 345 21.42 -4.16 4.76
N CYS A 346 20.24 -4.57 5.23
CA CYS A 346 19.69 -4.11 6.52
C CYS A 346 20.61 -4.50 7.68
N ALA A 347 21.12 -5.74 7.71
CA ALA A 347 22.04 -6.17 8.76
C ALA A 347 23.37 -5.41 8.72
N GLN A 348 23.89 -5.12 7.53
CA GLN A 348 25.09 -4.30 7.33
C GLN A 348 24.90 -2.89 7.86
N SER A 349 23.80 -2.22 7.47
CA SER A 349 23.50 -0.87 7.92
C SER A 349 23.22 -0.80 9.43
N LEU A 350 22.52 -1.79 9.98
CA LEU A 350 22.28 -1.91 11.41
C LEU A 350 23.60 -2.04 12.19
N ALA A 351 24.53 -2.89 11.74
CA ALA A 351 25.84 -3.05 12.37
C ALA A 351 26.64 -1.74 12.40
N VAL A 352 26.67 -1.00 11.27
CA VAL A 352 27.33 0.31 11.18
C VAL A 352 26.72 1.31 12.17
N GLN A 353 25.39 1.35 12.29
CA GLN A 353 24.72 2.22 13.25
C GLN A 353 25.01 1.85 14.70
N ILE A 354 25.02 0.55 15.04
CA ILE A 354 25.36 0.08 16.38
C ILE A 354 26.80 0.43 16.74
N LEU A 355 27.74 0.26 15.81
CA LEU A 355 29.15 0.59 16.02
C LEU A 355 29.37 2.10 16.20
N ARG A 356 28.55 2.94 15.56
CA ARG A 356 28.61 4.39 15.66
C ARG A 356 27.95 4.94 16.92
N ASP A 357 26.73 4.49 17.21
CA ASP A 357 25.84 5.13 18.19
C ASP A 357 25.49 4.24 19.39
N GLY A 358 25.90 2.97 19.39
CA GLY A 358 25.52 1.98 20.40
C GLY A 358 26.29 2.06 21.73
N GLY A 359 27.13 3.07 21.93
CA GLY A 359 27.89 3.26 23.17
C GLY A 359 29.28 2.59 23.17
N THR A 360 29.93 2.60 24.33
CA THR A 360 31.35 2.27 24.44
C THR A 360 31.62 0.77 24.58
N SER A 361 30.83 0.04 25.37
CA SER A 361 31.05 -1.39 25.58
C SER A 361 30.29 -2.24 24.56
N ASP A 362 30.63 -3.53 24.48
CA ASP A 362 29.85 -4.49 23.67
C ASP A 362 28.46 -4.69 24.25
N SER A 363 28.31 -4.63 25.57
CA SER A 363 26.99 -4.78 26.22
C SER A 363 26.06 -3.63 25.83
N ASP A 364 26.57 -2.40 25.79
CA ASP A 364 25.79 -1.21 25.39
C ASP A 364 25.31 -1.37 23.94
N LYS A 365 26.22 -1.79 23.06
CA LYS A 365 25.93 -2.00 21.64
C LYS A 365 24.92 -3.12 21.40
N LEU A 366 25.05 -4.23 22.12
CA LEU A 366 24.09 -5.34 22.09
C LEU A 366 22.71 -4.92 22.59
N ASN A 367 22.64 -4.16 23.69
CA ASN A 367 21.38 -3.61 24.18
C ASN A 367 20.74 -2.64 23.18
N ALA A 368 21.54 -1.77 22.55
CA ALA A 368 21.06 -0.87 21.50
C ALA A 368 20.52 -1.64 20.28
N ALA A 369 21.17 -2.75 19.91
CA ALA A 369 20.73 -3.64 18.85
C ALA A 369 19.38 -4.31 19.18
N CYS A 370 19.26 -4.88 20.39
CA CYS A 370 18.02 -5.50 20.86
C CYS A 370 16.88 -4.48 20.96
N LEU A 371 17.13 -3.27 21.47
CA LEU A 371 16.11 -2.23 21.53
C LEU A 371 15.58 -1.84 20.14
N ARG A 372 16.43 -1.85 19.10
CA ARG A 372 16.01 -1.53 17.72
C ARG A 372 15.20 -2.65 17.07
N CYS A 373 15.54 -3.91 17.34
CA CYS A 373 14.87 -5.06 16.71
C CYS A 373 13.66 -5.57 17.52
N LEU A 374 13.77 -5.58 18.84
CA LEU A 374 12.84 -6.24 19.78
C LEU A 374 12.07 -5.23 20.64
N SER A 375 12.39 -3.93 20.57
CA SER A 375 11.80 -2.88 21.43
C SER A 375 12.03 -3.08 22.94
N ARG A 376 12.98 -3.93 23.32
CA ARG A 376 13.41 -4.19 24.70
C ARG A 376 14.92 -4.46 24.77
N PRO A 377 15.58 -4.27 25.93
CA PRO A 377 16.96 -4.71 26.09
C PRO A 377 17.06 -6.24 26.08
N ALA A 378 18.29 -6.75 25.90
CA ALA A 378 18.56 -8.17 26.06
C ALA A 378 18.45 -8.57 27.54
N ASP A 379 17.92 -9.75 27.81
CA ASP A 379 18.03 -10.35 29.13
C ASP A 379 19.45 -10.90 29.40
N GLU A 380 19.69 -11.41 30.61
CA GLU A 380 21.01 -11.93 31.01
C GLU A 380 21.45 -13.15 30.17
N HIS A 381 20.52 -14.01 29.78
CA HIS A 381 20.79 -15.21 28.99
C HIS A 381 21.10 -14.84 27.54
N GLU A 382 20.25 -14.02 26.92
CA GLU A 382 20.43 -13.47 25.58
C GLU A 382 21.76 -12.70 25.48
N MET A 383 22.06 -11.83 26.45
CA MET A 383 23.32 -11.09 26.51
C MET A 383 24.53 -12.03 26.53
N THR A 384 24.45 -13.13 27.29
CA THR A 384 25.51 -14.13 27.36
C THR A 384 25.70 -14.83 26.00
N LEU A 385 24.62 -15.23 25.34
CA LEU A 385 24.67 -15.87 24.03
C LEU A 385 25.18 -14.94 22.94
N LEU A 386 24.71 -13.69 22.91
CA LEU A 386 25.11 -12.68 21.93
C LEU A 386 26.58 -12.30 22.08
N LYS A 387 27.08 -12.15 23.31
CA LYS A 387 28.52 -11.93 23.57
C LYS A 387 29.37 -13.11 23.09
N ARG A 388 28.93 -14.34 23.35
CA ARG A 388 29.64 -15.54 22.88
C ARG A 388 29.69 -15.58 21.36
N LEU A 389 28.57 -15.30 20.69
CA LEU A 389 28.49 -15.22 19.24
C LEU A 389 29.45 -14.15 18.71
N LEU A 390 29.36 -12.92 19.23
CA LEU A 390 30.20 -11.81 18.80
C LEU A 390 31.70 -12.14 18.96
N HIS A 391 32.10 -12.68 20.11
CA HIS A 391 33.48 -13.05 20.37
C HIS A 391 33.98 -14.13 19.39
N SER A 392 33.20 -15.21 19.19
CA SER A 392 33.54 -16.26 18.24
C SER A 392 33.68 -15.74 16.80
N GLN A 393 32.79 -14.83 16.37
CA GLN A 393 32.85 -14.26 15.02
C GLN A 393 34.03 -13.29 14.86
N ARG A 394 34.37 -12.52 15.89
CA ARG A 394 35.56 -11.67 15.89
C ARG A 394 36.84 -12.49 15.73
N GLU A 395 36.99 -13.57 16.51
CA GLU A 395 38.16 -14.46 16.41
C GLU A 395 38.29 -15.03 14.99
N GLN A 396 37.18 -15.51 14.43
CA GLN A 396 37.15 -16.07 13.09
C GLN A 396 37.50 -15.04 12.00
N PHE A 397 36.93 -13.83 12.07
CA PHE A 397 37.13 -12.81 11.02
C PHE A 397 38.45 -12.06 11.15
N LEU A 398 39.00 -11.90 12.36
CA LEU A 398 40.33 -11.35 12.55
C LEU A 398 41.44 -12.29 12.04
N ALA A 399 41.19 -13.60 12.07
CA ALA A 399 42.10 -14.59 11.49
C ALA A 399 42.02 -14.68 9.95
N ALA A 400 41.03 -14.03 9.32
CA ALA A 400 40.86 -14.07 7.87
C ALA A 400 41.82 -13.10 7.15
N GLU A 401 42.48 -13.58 6.09
CA GLU A 401 43.41 -12.77 5.28
C GLU A 401 42.73 -11.65 4.48
N SER A 402 41.42 -11.79 4.23
CA SER A 402 40.62 -10.80 3.50
C SER A 402 39.33 -10.47 4.24
N PRO A 403 38.78 -9.25 4.06
CA PRO A 403 37.50 -8.87 4.64
C PRO A 403 36.39 -9.88 4.27
N PRO A 404 35.59 -10.34 5.25
CA PRO A 404 34.46 -11.22 4.98
C PRO A 404 33.49 -10.57 3.98
N LYS A 405 32.88 -11.36 3.09
CA LYS A 405 31.90 -10.85 2.10
C LYS A 405 30.69 -10.14 2.73
N ILE A 406 30.39 -10.44 3.99
CA ILE A 406 29.29 -9.81 4.73
C ILE A 406 29.66 -8.44 5.29
N ALA A 407 30.94 -8.04 5.26
CA ALA A 407 31.37 -6.74 5.75
C ALA A 407 30.62 -5.62 4.99
N PRO A 408 30.18 -4.55 5.69
CA PRO A 408 29.52 -3.42 5.03
C PRO A 408 30.43 -2.78 3.98
N SER A 409 29.84 -2.33 2.87
CA SER A 409 30.52 -1.51 1.86
C SER A 409 30.51 -0.01 2.21
N ASP A 410 29.69 0.39 3.17
CA ASP A 410 29.53 1.77 3.61
C ASP A 410 30.75 2.27 4.41
N GLU A 411 30.84 3.59 4.56
CA GLU A 411 31.86 4.23 5.38
C GLU A 411 31.75 3.81 6.85
N LEU A 412 32.79 3.12 7.33
CA LEU A 412 32.86 2.62 8.70
C LEU A 412 33.23 3.74 9.69
N PRO A 413 32.79 3.66 10.96
CA PRO A 413 33.23 4.59 11.99
C PRO A 413 34.77 4.58 12.16
N PRO A 414 35.39 5.71 12.55
CA PRO A 414 36.84 5.78 12.75
C PRO A 414 37.35 4.70 13.71
N GLY A 415 38.40 3.98 13.31
CA GLY A 415 39.01 2.91 14.11
C GLY A 415 38.31 1.55 14.03
N VAL A 416 37.21 1.43 13.29
CA VAL A 416 36.53 0.14 13.04
C VAL A 416 37.09 -0.51 11.78
N THR A 417 37.56 -1.76 11.90
CA THR A 417 38.00 -2.55 10.75
C THR A 417 36.83 -3.24 10.05
N PRO A 418 36.94 -3.57 8.75
CA PRO A 418 35.93 -4.37 8.05
C PRO A 418 35.64 -5.73 8.72
N GLN A 419 36.65 -6.35 9.33
CA GLN A 419 36.53 -7.60 10.07
C GLN A 419 35.69 -7.43 11.34
N GLU A 420 35.92 -6.36 12.10
CA GLU A 420 35.13 -6.03 13.29
C GLU A 420 33.68 -5.73 12.89
N ALA A 421 33.48 -4.94 11.84
CA ALA A 421 32.14 -4.66 11.32
C ALA A 421 31.42 -5.95 10.91
N ALA A 422 32.09 -6.88 10.23
CA ALA A 422 31.51 -8.17 9.83
C ALA A 422 31.02 -9.01 11.03
N ALA A 423 31.72 -8.98 12.17
CA ALA A 423 31.27 -9.68 13.37
C ALA A 423 29.94 -9.11 13.89
N TRP A 424 29.78 -7.78 13.88
CA TRP A 424 28.52 -7.12 14.21
C TRP A 424 27.42 -7.35 13.17
N VAL A 425 27.77 -7.50 11.89
CA VAL A 425 26.80 -7.92 10.86
C VAL A 425 26.23 -9.29 11.18
N THR A 426 27.04 -10.25 11.66
CA THR A 426 26.52 -11.56 12.08
C THR A 426 25.52 -11.44 13.23
N VAL A 427 25.82 -10.61 14.23
CA VAL A 427 24.88 -10.33 15.33
C VAL A 427 23.58 -9.70 14.81
N ALA A 428 23.69 -8.67 13.96
CA ALA A 428 22.54 -8.01 13.35
C ALA A 428 21.68 -8.97 12.51
N ARG A 429 22.29 -9.88 11.75
CA ARG A 429 21.59 -10.92 10.99
C ARG A 429 20.79 -11.86 11.90
N VAL A 430 21.36 -12.27 13.04
CA VAL A 430 20.64 -13.10 14.02
C VAL A 430 19.44 -12.35 14.56
N LEU A 431 19.62 -11.11 15.03
CA LEU A 431 18.54 -10.31 15.61
C LEU A 431 17.41 -10.03 14.60
N LEU A 432 17.74 -9.64 13.37
CA LEU A 432 16.76 -9.39 12.32
C LEU A 432 16.00 -10.66 11.87
N ASN A 433 16.57 -11.85 12.15
CA ASN A 433 15.97 -13.14 11.81
C ASN A 433 15.19 -13.79 12.97
N LEU A 434 15.12 -13.16 14.15
CA LEU A 434 14.33 -13.68 15.26
C LEU A 434 12.83 -13.64 14.92
N ASP A 435 12.09 -14.66 15.36
CA ASP A 435 10.63 -14.71 15.25
C ASP A 435 9.96 -13.50 15.93
N GLU A 436 10.54 -13.05 17.06
CA GLU A 436 10.13 -11.85 17.80
C GLU A 436 10.27 -10.58 16.95
N THR A 437 11.35 -10.40 16.20
CA THR A 437 11.56 -9.21 15.35
C THR A 437 10.51 -9.11 14.23
N ILE A 438 10.05 -10.24 13.69
CA ILE A 438 9.07 -10.28 12.59
C ILE A 438 7.64 -10.53 13.08
N SER A 439 7.41 -10.51 14.38
CA SER A 439 6.10 -10.67 15.01
C SER A 439 5.73 -9.44 15.82
N LYS A 440 4.43 -9.25 16.02
CA LYS A 440 3.94 -8.43 17.13
C LYS A 440 3.68 -9.33 18.33
N GLU A 441 3.97 -8.87 19.54
CA GLU A 441 3.67 -9.56 20.80
C GLU A 441 3.54 -8.63 22.00
#